data_AF-A0AAD9V7Z7-F1
#
_entry.id   AF-A0AAD9V7Z7-F1
#
_cell.length_a   1.000
_cell.length_b   1.000
_cell.length_c   1.000
_cell.angle_alpha   90.00
_cell.angle_beta   90.00
_cell.angle_gamma   90.00
#
_symmetry.space_group_name_H-M   'P 1'
#
loop_
_entity.id
_entity.type
_entity.pdbx_description
1 polymer ?
#
loop_
_entity_poly.entity_id
_entity_poly.type
_entity_poly.pdbx_seq_one_letter_code
_entity_poly.pdbx_strand_id
1 'polypeptide(L)'
;MSRTEGLRKSPSSEETRLFISFIKPHKAVSTATVARWIKSILSAAGIDTSVFKPHSVRGASVTLKYVQGVPVIDILRMADWSNEHMFRKYCLRDYNIIE
;
A
#
# COMPACT_ATOMS: atom_id res chain seq x y z
N MET A 1 19.19 -4.57 10.07
CA MET A 1 19.13 -3.56 8.98
C MET A 1 20.53 -3.17 8.48
N SER A 2 21.43 -4.13 8.27
CA SER A 2 22.85 -3.85 7.97
C SER A 2 23.07 -3.20 6.59
N ARG A 3 22.32 -3.63 5.57
CA ARG A 3 22.53 -3.18 4.18
C ARG A 3 22.36 -1.68 3.95
N THR A 4 21.49 -1.01 4.70
CA THR A 4 21.22 0.44 4.54
C THR A 4 21.79 1.27 5.69
N GLU A 5 22.55 0.68 6.60
CA GLU A 5 23.04 1.34 7.81
C GLU A 5 23.88 2.58 7.49
N GLY A 6 24.80 2.47 6.53
CA GLY A 6 25.65 3.59 6.10
C GLY A 6 24.88 4.76 5.47
N LEU A 7 23.67 4.52 4.94
CA LEU A 7 22.83 5.58 4.38
C LEU A 7 22.06 6.34 5.47
N ARG A 8 21.91 5.78 6.68
CA ARG A 8 21.11 6.34 7.77
C ARG A 8 21.91 7.24 8.72
N LYS A 9 23.23 7.10 8.71
CA LYS A 9 24.16 7.92 9.50
C LYS A 9 24.42 9.24 8.76
N SER A 10 23.51 10.21 8.92
CA SER A 10 23.67 11.58 8.40
C SER A 10 24.12 12.53 9.51
N PRO A 11 24.98 13.53 9.23
CA PRO A 11 25.44 14.52 10.22
C PRO A 11 24.31 15.33 10.88
N SER A 12 23.13 15.39 10.25
CA SER A 12 22.02 16.25 10.67
C SER A 12 20.89 15.52 11.40
N SER A 13 20.83 14.18 11.35
CA SER A 13 19.84 13.34 12.06
C SER A 13 20.02 11.86 11.65
N GLU A 14 19.76 10.94 12.57
CA GLU A 14 19.56 9.53 12.21
C GLU A 14 18.13 9.32 11.71
N GLU A 15 17.97 8.91 10.44
CA GLU A 15 16.65 8.60 9.87
C GLU A 15 16.22 7.18 10.24
N THR A 16 15.10 7.07 10.96
CA THR A 16 14.59 5.80 11.51
C THR A 16 13.53 5.14 10.63
N ARG A 17 12.96 5.85 9.64
CA ARG A 17 11.92 5.29 8.75
C ARG A 17 12.46 4.17 7.87
N LEU A 18 11.64 3.15 7.64
CA LEU A 18 12.02 1.99 6.82
C LEU A 18 12.46 2.38 5.40
N PHE A 19 11.70 3.25 4.73
CA PHE A 19 12.00 3.70 3.38
C PHE A 19 12.73 5.05 3.38
N ILE A 20 13.93 5.05 2.82
CA ILE A 20 14.80 6.23 2.70
C ILE A 20 15.18 6.48 1.24
N SER A 21 15.51 7.74 0.93
CA SER A 21 16.01 8.15 -0.37
C SER A 21 17.48 7.76 -0.54
N PHE A 22 17.84 7.32 -1.74
CA PHE A 22 19.23 7.13 -2.12
C PHE A 22 19.93 8.45 -2.50
N ILE A 23 19.19 9.57 -2.57
CA ILE A 23 19.72 10.91 -2.87
C ILE A 23 20.13 11.59 -1.55
N LYS A 24 21.32 12.20 -1.50
CA LYS A 24 21.77 12.99 -0.34
C LYS A 24 20.97 14.31 -0.20
N PRO A 25 20.65 14.76 1.02
CA PRO A 25 20.73 14.01 2.27
C PRO A 25 19.69 12.86 2.28
N HIS A 26 20.11 11.65 2.69
CA HIS A 26 19.34 10.39 2.65
C HIS A 26 18.16 10.37 3.64
N LYS A 27 17.14 11.19 3.37
CA LYS A 27 15.94 11.36 4.21
C LYS A 27 14.87 10.32 3.89
N ALA A 28 13.87 10.20 4.76
CA ALA A 28 12.65 9.45 4.46
C ALA A 28 12.04 9.84 3.10
N VAL A 29 11.56 8.84 2.36
CA VAL A 29 10.79 9.10 1.14
C VAL A 29 9.38 9.58 1.49
N SER A 30 8.83 10.43 0.63
CA SER A 30 7.44 10.88 0.77
C SER A 30 6.44 9.76 0.41
N THR A 31 5.21 9.89 0.91
CA THR A 31 4.08 9.04 0.52
C THR A 31 3.85 9.04 -0.99
N ALA A 32 4.03 10.19 -1.65
CA ALA A 32 3.95 10.32 -3.10
C ALA A 32 5.01 9.49 -3.85
N THR A 33 6.19 9.31 -3.27
CA THR A 33 7.24 8.48 -3.87
C THR A 33 6.88 7.00 -3.79
N VAL A 34 6.40 6.54 -2.64
CA VAL A 34 5.89 5.16 -2.48
C VAL A 34 4.70 4.92 -3.42
N ALA A 35 3.77 5.87 -3.52
CA ALA A 35 2.64 5.79 -4.44
C ALA A 35 3.09 5.65 -5.91
N ARG A 36 4.13 6.37 -6.33
CA ARG A 36 4.72 6.23 -7.68
C ARG A 36 5.31 4.84 -7.89
N TRP A 37 6.04 4.29 -6.92
CA TRP A 37 6.57 2.92 -7.02
C TRP A 37 5.46 1.88 -7.20
N ILE A 38 4.39 1.98 -6.40
CA ILE A 38 3.23 1.08 -6.54
C ILE A 38 2.60 1.24 -7.92
N LYS A 39 2.38 2.48 -8.40
CA LYS A 39 1.84 2.73 -9.74
C LYS A 39 2.72 2.13 -10.84
N SER A 40 4.05 2.24 -10.72
CA SER A 40 4.98 1.63 -11.67
C SER A 40 4.87 0.10 -11.69
N ILE A 41 4.70 -0.54 -10.53
CA ILE A 41 4.50 -1.99 -10.43
C ILE A 41 3.17 -2.41 -11.08
N LEU A 42 2.08 -1.67 -10.80
CA LEU A 42 0.79 -1.92 -11.44
C LEU A 42 0.91 -1.84 -12.97
N SER A 43 1.55 -0.78 -13.48
CA SER A 43 1.78 -0.63 -14.92
C SER A 43 2.64 -1.75 -15.50
N ALA A 44 3.70 -2.18 -14.79
CA ALA A 44 4.57 -3.27 -15.23
C ALA A 44 3.85 -4.62 -15.25
N ALA A 45 2.84 -4.79 -14.39
CA ALA A 45 1.96 -5.95 -14.38
C ALA A 45 0.83 -5.89 -15.44
N GLY A 46 0.80 -4.86 -16.29
CA GLY A 46 -0.24 -4.69 -17.32
C GLY A 46 -1.57 -4.16 -16.79
N ILE A 47 -1.62 -3.67 -15.54
CA ILE A 47 -2.83 -3.13 -14.94
C ILE A 47 -3.00 -1.67 -15.38
N ASP A 48 -4.19 -1.30 -15.86
CA ASP A 48 -4.48 0.08 -16.27
C ASP A 48 -4.44 1.04 -15.08
N THR A 49 -3.38 1.85 -15.03
CA THR A 49 -3.18 2.84 -13.96
C THR A 49 -4.01 4.11 -14.11
N SER A 50 -4.79 4.25 -15.19
CA SER A 50 -5.81 5.29 -15.36
C SER A 50 -7.02 5.00 -14.44
N VAL A 51 -7.37 3.72 -14.29
CA VAL A 51 -8.44 3.21 -13.44
C VAL A 51 -7.92 2.82 -12.05
N PHE A 52 -6.92 1.94 -12.00
CA PHE A 52 -6.40 1.40 -10.74
C PHE A 52 -5.25 2.24 -10.21
N LYS A 53 -5.37 2.66 -8.95
CA LYS A 53 -4.41 3.55 -8.28
C LYS A 53 -3.68 2.78 -7.19
N PRO A 54 -2.63 3.36 -6.58
CA PRO A 54 -1.93 2.71 -5.47
C PRO A 54 -2.84 2.22 -4.34
N HIS A 55 -3.94 2.94 -4.06
CA HIS A 55 -4.92 2.51 -3.04
C HIS A 55 -5.75 1.28 -3.45
N SER A 56 -5.94 1.03 -4.75
CA SER A 56 -6.68 -0.13 -5.27
C SER A 56 -6.07 -1.46 -4.82
N VAL A 57 -4.75 -1.51 -4.56
CA VAL A 57 -4.06 -2.70 -4.05
C VAL A 57 -4.64 -3.15 -2.70
N ARG A 58 -4.95 -2.19 -1.81
CA ARG A 58 -5.58 -2.49 -0.52
C ARG A 58 -6.97 -3.09 -0.73
N GLY A 59 -7.74 -2.52 -1.65
CA GLY A 59 -9.07 -3.00 -2.01
C GLY A 59 -9.07 -4.43 -2.53
N ALA A 60 -8.26 -4.70 -3.55
CA ALA A 60 -8.12 -6.04 -4.13
C ALA A 60 -7.70 -7.07 -3.08
N SER A 61 -6.74 -6.73 -2.19
CA SER A 61 -6.26 -7.64 -1.15
C SER A 61 -7.36 -8.08 -0.17
N VAL A 62 -8.17 -7.14 0.32
CA VAL A 62 -9.23 -7.47 1.29
C VAL A 62 -10.42 -8.14 0.62
N THR A 63 -10.73 -7.77 -0.63
CA THR A 63 -11.78 -8.42 -1.42
C THR A 63 -11.43 -9.87 -1.69
N LEU A 64 -10.17 -10.19 -2.02
CA LEU A 64 -9.74 -11.57 -2.16
C LEU A 64 -9.96 -12.37 -0.87
N LYS A 65 -9.66 -11.79 0.31
CA LYS A 65 -9.89 -12.47 1.60
C LYS A 65 -11.37 -12.67 1.92
N TYR A 66 -12.21 -11.72 1.54
CA TYR A 66 -13.65 -11.86 1.64
C TYR A 66 -14.17 -13.00 0.76
N VAL A 67 -13.74 -13.06 -0.51
CA VAL A 67 -14.09 -14.16 -1.44
C VAL A 67 -13.58 -15.52 -0.93
N GLN A 68 -12.45 -15.54 -0.23
CA GLN A 68 -11.93 -16.74 0.44
C GLN A 68 -12.71 -17.12 1.72
N GLY A 69 -13.78 -16.41 2.08
CA GLY A 69 -14.64 -16.73 3.22
C GLY A 69 -14.09 -16.30 4.58
N VAL A 70 -13.05 -15.44 4.61
CA VAL A 70 -12.54 -14.92 5.88
C VAL A 70 -13.60 -14.04 6.55
N PRO A 71 -13.88 -14.20 7.86
CA PRO A 71 -14.87 -13.39 8.55
C PRO A 71 -14.59 -11.89 8.41
N VAL A 72 -15.65 -11.12 8.11
CA VAL A 72 -15.53 -9.67 7.89
C VAL A 72 -14.90 -8.96 9.09
N ILE A 73 -15.21 -9.38 10.31
CA ILE A 73 -14.61 -8.81 11.53
C ILE A 73 -13.09 -8.95 11.58
N ASP A 74 -12.54 -10.06 11.08
CA ASP A 74 -11.09 -10.29 11.05
C ASP A 74 -10.43 -9.51 9.92
N ILE A 75 -11.12 -9.38 8.77
CA ILE A 75 -10.68 -8.52 7.67
C ILE A 75 -10.62 -7.06 8.15
N LEU A 76 -11.66 -6.58 8.82
CA LEU A 76 -11.71 -5.22 9.36
C LEU A 76 -10.62 -4.98 10.40
N ARG A 77 -10.39 -5.93 11.31
CA ARG A 77 -9.31 -5.85 12.30
C ARG A 77 -7.93 -5.79 11.64
N MET A 78 -7.68 -6.66 10.66
CA MET A 78 -6.39 -6.73 9.96
C MET A 78 -6.15 -5.51 9.06
N ALA A 79 -7.21 -5.02 8.43
CA ALA A 79 -7.17 -3.84 7.59
C ALA A 79 -7.30 -2.54 8.38
N ASP A 80 -7.33 -2.57 9.72
CA ASP A 80 -7.47 -1.38 10.58
C ASP A 80 -8.68 -0.49 10.20
N TRP A 81 -9.83 -1.12 10.04
CA TRP A 81 -11.09 -0.48 9.66
C TRP A 81 -12.15 -0.64 10.74
N SER A 82 -12.75 0.48 11.12
CA SER A 82 -13.79 0.53 12.15
C SER A 82 -15.21 0.38 11.60
N ASN A 83 -15.40 0.48 10.28
CA ASN A 83 -16.71 0.54 9.65
C ASN A 83 -16.85 -0.42 8.47
N GLU A 84 -17.69 -1.44 8.64
CA GLU A 84 -18.02 -2.42 7.59
C GLU A 84 -18.66 -1.79 6.35
N HIS A 85 -19.51 -0.77 6.51
CA HIS A 85 -20.15 -0.10 5.39
C HIS A 85 -19.10 0.57 4.48
N MET A 86 -18.07 1.18 5.08
CA MET A 86 -16.96 1.78 4.33
C MET A 86 -16.14 0.70 3.62
N PHE A 87 -15.95 -0.47 4.25
CA PHE A 87 -15.32 -1.63 3.62
C PHE A 87 -16.09 -2.09 2.38
N ARG A 88 -17.39 -2.34 2.51
CA ARG A 88 -18.23 -2.80 1.40
C ARG A 88 -18.24 -1.80 0.24
N LYS A 89 -18.36 -0.51 0.55
CA LYS A 89 -18.42 0.56 -0.46
C LYS A 89 -17.13 0.71 -1.26
N TYR A 90 -15.97 0.66 -0.60
CA TYR A 90 -14.70 1.03 -1.24
C TYR A 90 -13.81 -0.15 -1.63
N CYS A 91 -13.99 -1.34 -1.04
CA CYS A 91 -13.19 -2.53 -1.38
C CYS A 91 -13.91 -3.53 -2.26
N LEU A 92 -15.19 -3.82 -2.00
CA LEU A 92 -15.96 -4.77 -2.81
C LEU A 92 -16.43 -4.19 -4.14
N ARG A 93 -15.99 -2.98 -4.51
CA ARG A 93 -16.30 -2.34 -5.78
C ARG A 93 -16.00 -3.26 -6.98
N ASP A 94 -14.91 -4.03 -6.91
CA ASP A 94 -14.48 -4.91 -8.00
C ASP A 94 -15.20 -6.27 -7.99
N TYR A 95 -15.82 -6.68 -6.86
CA TYR A 95 -16.59 -7.92 -6.77
C TYR A 95 -17.97 -7.77 -7.43
N ASN A 96 -18.62 -6.61 -7.27
CA ASN A 96 -19.93 -6.32 -7.85
C ASN A 96 -19.93 -6.17 -9.39
N ILE A 97 -18.79 -6.33 -10.07
CA ILE A 97 -18.66 -6.27 -11.53
C ILE A 97 -18.59 -7.69 -12.14
N ILE A 98 -18.45 -8.73 -11.31
CA ILE A 98 -18.22 -10.13 -11.73
C ILE A 98 -19.47 -11.02 -11.50
N GLU A 99 -20.59 -10.43 -11.04
CA GLU A 99 -21.95 -10.99 -11.06
C GLU A 99 -22.81 -10.19 -12.03
#